data_AF-A0A2U1UZQ0-F1
#
_entry.id   AF-A0A2U1UZQ0-F1
#
_cell.length_a   1.000
_cell.length_b   1.000
_cell.length_c   1.000
_cell.angle_alpha   90.00
_cell.angle_beta   90.00
_cell.angle_gamma   90.00
#
_symmetry.space_group_name_H-M   'P 1'
#
loop_
_entity.id
_entity.type
_entity.pdbx_description
1 polymer ?
#
loop_
_entity_poly.entity_id
_entity_poly.type
_entity_poly.pdbx_seq_one_letter_code
_entity_poly.pdbx_strand_id
1 'polypeptide(L)' 'MSVTALPALLAALDSLETTLKLAEALATGGRSIDLEGLDAEVTALCAAALSLPAAEQAEAGWALRRLHGRVERLQRLV' A
#
# COMPACT_ATOMS: atom_id res chain seq x y z
N MET A 1 4.65 -3.18 -25.29
CA MET A 1 5.67 -2.73 -24.32
C MET A 1 5.27 -3.29 -22.97
N SER A 2 5.92 -4.37 -22.52
CA SER A 2 5.67 -4.92 -21.19
C SER A 2 6.19 -3.91 -20.17
N VAL A 3 5.27 -3.28 -19.43
CA VAL A 3 5.62 -2.55 -18.22
C VAL A 3 6.41 -3.52 -17.35
N THR A 4 7.62 -3.15 -16.95
CA THR A 4 8.42 -3.96 -16.02
C THR A 4 7.66 -4.08 -14.70
N ALA A 5 7.72 -5.26 -14.06
CA ALA A 5 6.84 -5.60 -12.94
C ALA A 5 7.02 -4.67 -11.73
N LEU A 6 8.26 -4.22 -11.46
CA LEU A 6 8.54 -3.30 -10.36
C LEU A 6 7.89 -1.92 -10.53
N PRO A 7 8.04 -1.17 -11.65
CA PRO A 7 7.33 0.10 -11.84
C PRO A 7 5.80 0.00 -11.71
N ALA A 8 5.19 -1.09 -12.19
CA ALA A 8 3.76 -1.32 -12.01
C ALA A 8 3.39 -1.48 -10.53
N LEU A 9 4.18 -2.27 -9.78
CA LEU A 9 4.00 -2.45 -8.34
C LEU A 9 4.18 -1.13 -7.57
N LEU A 10 5.21 -0.36 -7.89
CA LEU A 10 5.45 0.94 -7.23
C LEU A 10 4.32 1.92 -7.49
N ALA A 11 3.80 1.98 -8.72
CA ALA A 11 2.65 2.81 -9.05
C ALA A 11 1.39 2.38 -8.26
N ALA A 12 1.16 1.08 -8.11
CA ALA A 12 0.04 0.56 -7.31
C ALA A 12 0.21 0.90 -5.82
N LEU A 13 1.42 0.77 -5.27
CA LEU A 13 1.76 1.14 -3.89
C LEU A 13 1.55 2.65 -3.64
N ASP A 14 1.99 3.50 -4.56
CA ASP A 14 1.82 4.95 -4.47
C ASP A 14 0.34 5.36 -4.55
N SER A 15 -0.44 4.67 -5.41
CA SER A 15 -1.88 4.87 -5.50
C SER A 15 -2.57 4.52 -4.19
N LEU A 16 -2.30 3.33 -3.62
CA LEU A 16 -2.89 2.92 -2.36
C LEU A 16 -2.46 3.82 -1.19
N GLU A 17 -1.21 4.25 -1.13
CA GLU A 17 -0.79 5.22 -0.11
C GLU A 17 -1.55 6.54 -0.22
N THR A 18 -1.82 7.02 -1.43
CA THR A 18 -2.60 8.24 -1.65
C THR A 18 -4.04 8.07 -1.16
N THR A 19 -4.65 6.92 -1.41
CA THR A 19 -5.97 6.58 -0.85
C THR A 19 -5.94 6.55 0.68
N LEU A 20 -4.95 5.90 1.29
CA LEU A 20 -4.82 5.84 2.75
C LEU A 20 -4.55 7.22 3.38
N LYS A 21 -3.83 8.12 2.71
CA LYS A 21 -3.68 9.53 3.14
C LYS A 21 -5.01 10.26 3.22
N LEU A 22 -5.86 10.07 2.21
CA LEU A 22 -7.20 10.67 2.21
C LEU A 22 -8.07 10.08 3.32
N ALA A 23 -8.04 8.75 3.49
CA ALA A 23 -8.75 8.07 4.57
C ALA A 23 -8.30 8.56 5.95
N GLU A 24 -6.98 8.73 6.17
CA GLU A 24 -6.40 9.26 7.41
C GLU A 24 -6.90 10.69 7.70
N ALA A 25 -6.96 11.55 6.69
CA ALA A 25 -7.48 12.90 6.82
C ALA A 25 -8.98 12.92 7.17
N LEU A 26 -9.77 12.05 6.53
CA LEU A 26 -11.21 11.91 6.81
C LEU A 26 -11.46 11.38 8.22
N ALA A 27 -10.73 10.34 8.65
CA ALA A 27 -10.82 9.76 9.99
C ALA A 27 -10.44 10.79 11.07
N THR A 28 -9.35 11.54 10.85
CA THR A 28 -8.94 12.65 11.73
C THR A 28 -10.01 13.74 11.80
N GLY A 29 -10.75 13.97 10.72
CA GLY A 29 -11.90 14.88 10.67
C GLY A 29 -13.18 14.34 11.31
N GLY A 30 -13.13 13.18 11.98
CA GLY A 30 -14.26 12.57 12.68
C GLY A 30 -15.23 11.78 11.78
N ARG A 31 -14.84 11.47 10.53
CA ARG A 31 -15.63 10.61 9.65
C ARG A 31 -15.28 9.15 9.94
N SER A 32 -16.30 8.32 10.08
CA SER A 32 -16.10 6.87 10.11
C SER A 32 -15.63 6.40 8.72
N ILE A 33 -14.56 5.61 8.71
CA ILE A 33 -14.00 4.97 7.52
C ILE A 33 -14.05 3.47 7.73
N ASP A 34 -14.54 2.76 6.73
CA ASP A 34 -14.43 1.30 6.66
C ASP A 34 -13.14 0.92 5.93
N LEU A 35 -12.43 -0.08 6.46
CA LEU A 35 -11.20 -0.63 5.89
C LEU A 35 -11.42 -2.00 5.24
N GLU A 36 -12.67 -2.42 5.04
CA GLU A 36 -12.99 -3.65 4.32
C GLU A 36 -12.28 -3.70 2.96
N GLY A 37 -11.68 -4.86 2.66
CA GLY A 37 -10.93 -5.10 1.42
C GLY A 37 -9.46 -4.68 1.44
N LEU A 38 -9.02 -3.87 2.41
CA LEU A 38 -7.63 -3.42 2.51
C LEU A 38 -6.65 -4.60 2.66
N ASP A 39 -7.01 -5.61 3.46
CA ASP A 39 -6.18 -6.81 3.64
C ASP A 39 -5.98 -7.58 2.31
N ALA A 40 -7.01 -7.63 1.47
CA ALA A 40 -6.93 -8.31 0.17
C ALA A 40 -6.02 -7.54 -0.81
N GLU A 41 -6.13 -6.21 -0.85
CA GLU A 41 -5.25 -5.37 -1.66
C GLU A 41 -3.79 -5.46 -1.20
N VAL A 42 -3.53 -5.35 0.11
CA VAL A 42 -2.19 -5.48 0.67
C VAL A 42 -1.62 -6.87 0.39
N THR A 43 -2.42 -7.92 0.51
CA THR A 43 -2.01 -9.29 0.19
C THR A 43 -1.58 -9.43 -1.27
N ALA A 44 -2.34 -8.84 -2.21
CA ALA A 44 -1.99 -8.85 -3.64
C ALA A 44 -0.67 -8.13 -3.92
N LEU A 45 -0.44 -6.97 -3.28
CA LEU A 45 0.80 -6.20 -3.42
C LEU A 45 2.02 -6.95 -2.84
N CYS A 46 1.85 -7.60 -1.68
CA CYS A 46 2.89 -8.46 -1.09
C CYS A 46 3.22 -9.64 -2.00
N ALA A 47 2.22 -10.32 -2.57
CA ALA A 47 2.43 -11.43 -3.50
C ALA A 47 3.16 -10.97 -4.78
N ALA A 48 2.79 -9.81 -5.32
CA ALA A 48 3.47 -9.21 -6.46
C ALA A 48 4.94 -8.88 -6.14
N ALA A 49 5.23 -8.32 -4.96
CA ALA A 49 6.59 -8.04 -4.51
C ALA A 49 7.44 -9.31 -4.36
N LEU A 50 6.87 -10.38 -3.80
CA LEU A 50 7.54 -11.68 -3.66
C LEU A 50 7.83 -12.35 -5.01
N SER A 51 7.09 -11.98 -6.05
CA SER A 51 7.28 -12.49 -7.42
C SER A 51 8.36 -11.73 -8.20
N LEU A 52 8.91 -10.64 -7.66
CA LEU A 52 9.96 -9.86 -8.32
C LEU A 52 11.32 -10.59 -8.29
N PRO A 53 12.20 -10.31 -9.26
CA PRO A 53 13.61 -10.71 -9.19
C PRO A 53 14.27 -10.18 -7.91
N ALA A 54 15.21 -10.95 -7.33
CA ALA A 54 15.87 -10.60 -6.07
C ALA A 54 16.51 -9.19 -6.06
N ALA A 55 17.02 -8.73 -7.22
CA ALA A 55 17.60 -7.40 -7.39
C ALA A 55 16.58 -6.25 -7.17
N GLU A 56 15.29 -6.51 -7.38
CA GLU A 56 14.20 -5.53 -7.32
C GLU A 56 13.42 -5.60 -5.98
N GLN A 57 13.53 -6.72 -5.25
CA GLN A 57 12.80 -6.95 -4.00
C GLN A 57 13.15 -5.95 -2.90
N ALA A 58 14.39 -5.44 -2.88
CA ALA A 58 14.81 -4.46 -1.88
C ALA A 58 14.00 -3.16 -1.97
N GLU A 59 13.80 -2.66 -3.19
CA GLU A 59 13.05 -1.44 -3.47
C GLU A 59 11.55 -1.62 -3.14
N ALA A 60 10.95 -2.73 -3.61
CA ALA A 60 9.59 -3.09 -3.27
C ALA A 60 9.39 -3.23 -1.74
N GLY A 61 10.37 -3.80 -1.04
CA GLY A 61 10.35 -3.95 0.41
C GLY A 61 10.34 -2.62 1.16
N TRP A 62 11.06 -1.60 0.68
CA TRP A 62 11.00 -0.25 1.27
C TRP A 62 9.61 0.38 1.09
N ALA A 63 9.04 0.27 -0.11
CA ALA A 63 7.72 0.82 -0.39
C ALA A 63 6.61 0.11 0.43
N LEU A 64 6.68 -1.22 0.58
CA LEU A 64 5.76 -1.98 1.43
C LEU A 64 5.85 -1.59 2.90
N ARG A 65 7.06 -1.38 3.45
CA ARG A 65 7.23 -0.89 4.84
C ARG A 65 6.61 0.49 5.04
N ARG A 66 6.75 1.38 4.04
CA ARG A 66 6.14 2.72 4.06
C ARG A 66 4.62 2.63 4.10
N LEU A 67 4.04 1.75 3.28
CA LEU A 67 2.61 1.47 3.25
C LEU A 67 2.13 0.89 4.58
N HIS A 68 2.83 -0.10 5.13
CA HIS A 68 2.48 -0.73 6.40
C HIS A 68 2.37 0.29 7.54
N GLY A 69 3.37 1.16 7.70
CA GLY A 69 3.32 2.21 8.72
C GLY A 69 2.17 3.21 8.53
N ARG A 70 1.62 3.34 7.30
CA ARG A 70 0.41 4.13 7.04
C ARG A 70 -0.84 3.39 7.50
N VAL A 71 -0.96 2.11 7.18
CA VAL A 71 -2.08 1.26 7.63
C VAL A 71 -2.15 1.26 9.16
N GLU A 72 -1.03 1.07 9.85
CA GLU A 72 -0.97 1.11 11.32
C GLU A 72 -1.37 2.47 11.92
N ARG A 73 -1.13 3.58 11.20
CA ARG A 73 -1.62 4.89 11.62
C ARG A 73 -3.14 4.97 11.47
N LEU A 74 -3.66 4.56 10.33
CA LEU A 74 -5.09 4.62 10.04
C LEU A 74 -5.91 3.72 10.98
N GLN A 75 -5.42 2.50 11.26
CA GLN A 75 -6.04 1.56 12.21
C GLN A 75 -6.14 2.10 13.64
N ARG A 76 -5.33 3.09 14.02
CA ARG A 76 -5.42 3.75 15.33
C ARG A 76 -6.44 4.88 15.37
N LEU A 77 -6.98 5.28 14.21
CA LEU A 77 -7.93 6.38 14.06
C LEU A 77 -9.37 5.91 13.83
N VAL A 78 -9.57 4.64 13.47
CA VAL A 78 -10.88 4.05 13.15
C VAL A 78 -11.39 3.15 14.27
#